data_AF-A0A9R1X213-F1
#
_entry.id   AF-A0A9R1X213-F1
#
_cell.length_a   1.000
_cell.length_b   1.000
_cell.length_c   1.000
_cell.angle_alpha   90.00
_cell.angle_beta   90.00
_cell.angle_gamma   90.00
#
_symmetry.space_group_name_H-M   'P 1'
#
loop_
_entity.id
_entity.type
_entity.pdbx_description
1 polymer ?
#
loop_
_entity_poly.entity_id
_entity_poly.type
_entity_poly.pdbx_seq_one_letter_code
_entity_poly.pdbx_strand_id
1 'polypeptide(L)'
;MDRKEWNVYLSPEIDNCDRFDLCGPYASCNIDDSPACECLKGFEPTLPNQWKVVDWDQGCRHRTPLDCGTGEGFNKFSNVKLPDTQGSRFKQTWTLEKCERT
;
A
#
# COMPACT_ATOMS: atom_id res chain seq x y z
N MET A 1 31.80 -4.94 34.62
CA MET A 1 32.12 -3.82 33.71
C MET A 1 30.85 -3.51 32.95
N ASP A 2 30.07 -2.53 33.41
CA ASP A 2 28.90 -2.05 32.68
C ASP A 2 29.35 -1.45 31.35
N ARG A 3 28.95 -2.08 30.26
CA ARG A 3 29.24 -1.62 28.91
C ARG A 3 28.31 -0.44 28.65
N LYS A 4 28.82 0.78 28.88
CA LYS A 4 28.13 2.04 28.59
C LYS A 4 28.10 2.26 27.08
N GLU A 5 27.21 1.55 26.40
CA GLU A 5 27.02 1.68 24.97
C GLU A 5 25.55 1.91 24.63
N TRP A 6 25.35 2.63 23.53
CA TRP A 6 24.04 2.81 22.95
C TRP A 6 23.64 1.54 22.19
N ASN A 7 22.55 0.91 22.62
CA ASN A 7 21.94 -0.18 21.88
C ASN A 7 20.85 0.39 20.97
N VAL A 8 20.87 -0.02 19.70
CA VAL A 8 19.79 0.32 18.77
C VAL A 8 18.57 -0.50 19.17
N TYR A 9 17.57 0.17 19.73
CA TYR A 9 16.30 -0.46 20.12
C TYR A 9 15.36 -0.59 18.92
N LEU A 10 15.38 0.38 18.00
CA LEU A 10 14.50 0.46 16.84
C LEU A 10 15.18 1.31 15.75
N SER A 11 15.02 0.90 14.49
CA SER A 11 15.25 1.74 13.31
C SER A 11 13.91 2.10 12.66
N PRO A 12 13.78 3.26 11.99
CA PRO A 12 12.57 3.62 11.27
C PRO A 12 12.24 2.64 10.12
N GLU A 13 13.28 2.13 9.45
CA GLU A 13 13.18 1.08 8.44
C GLU A 13 13.65 -0.23 9.07
N ILE A 14 12.70 -1.08 9.45
CA ILE A 14 12.98 -2.37 10.08
C ILE A 14 13.18 -3.44 8.99
N ASP A 15 12.46 -3.30 7.89
CA ASP A 15 12.50 -4.23 6.76
C ASP A 15 12.43 -3.51 5.41
N ASN A 16 12.43 -4.30 4.33
CA ASN A 16 12.40 -3.75 2.97
C ASN A 16 11.07 -3.03 2.65
N CYS A 17 9.96 -3.43 3.25
CA CYS A 17 8.65 -2.83 3.03
C CYS A 17 8.49 -1.46 3.69
N ASP A 18 9.36 -1.10 4.64
CA ASP A 18 9.43 0.26 5.17
C ASP A 18 10.06 1.26 4.20
N ARG A 19 10.74 0.79 3.15
CA ARG A 19 11.28 1.65 2.11
C ARG A 19 10.14 2.37 1.39
N PHE A 20 10.21 3.70 1.40
CA PHE A 20 9.23 4.53 0.72
C PHE A 20 9.10 4.14 -0.76
N ASP A 21 7.85 3.91 -1.18
CA ASP A 21 7.44 3.64 -2.56
C ASP A 21 8.05 2.37 -3.19
N LEU A 22 8.41 1.35 -2.41
CA LEU A 22 9.00 0.11 -2.93
C LEU A 22 8.13 -0.58 -3.99
N CYS A 23 6.81 -0.64 -3.80
CA CYS A 23 5.91 -1.40 -4.67
C CYS A 23 5.16 -0.55 -5.72
N GLY A 24 5.38 0.77 -5.72
CA GLY A 24 4.64 1.70 -6.55
C GLY A 24 3.14 1.81 -6.22
N PRO A 25 2.38 2.61 -7.00
CA PRO A 25 0.97 2.88 -6.75
C PRO A 25 0.07 1.63 -6.79
N TYR A 26 -0.95 1.58 -5.92
CA TYR A 26 -1.98 0.53 -5.87
C TYR A 26 -1.46 -0.91 -5.65
N ALA A 27 -0.23 -1.04 -5.14
CA ALA A 27 0.36 -2.29 -4.70
C ALA A 27 0.60 -2.28 -3.18
N SER A 28 0.70 -3.46 -2.58
CA SER A 28 1.08 -3.64 -1.18
C SER A 28 2.39 -4.41 -1.08
N CYS A 29 3.18 -4.08 -0.06
CA CYS A 29 4.37 -4.82 0.32
C CYS A 29 4.08 -5.76 1.49
N ASN A 30 4.49 -7.01 1.38
CA ASN A 30 4.46 -8.00 2.45
C ASN A 30 5.80 -8.72 2.51
N ILE A 31 6.45 -8.68 3.69
CA ILE A 31 7.76 -9.29 3.92
C ILE A 31 7.72 -10.82 3.87
N ASP A 32 6.55 -11.41 4.09
CA ASP A 32 6.36 -12.86 4.09
C ASP A 32 6.18 -13.42 2.67
N ASP A 33 5.97 -12.55 1.67
CA ASP A 33 5.70 -12.93 0.29
C ASP A 33 6.96 -12.87 -0.60
N SER A 34 6.98 -13.72 -1.64
CA SER A 34 8.02 -13.73 -2.68
C SER A 34 7.38 -13.89 -4.06
N PRO A 35 7.30 -12.83 -4.88
CA PRO A 35 7.81 -11.46 -4.64
C PRO A 35 7.08 -10.71 -3.52
N ALA A 36 7.78 -9.77 -2.85
CA ALA A 36 7.23 -9.01 -1.72
C ALA A 36 6.11 -8.03 -2.12
N CYS A 37 6.05 -7.62 -3.38
CA CYS A 37 5.03 -6.68 -3.88
C CYS A 37 3.95 -7.40 -4.67
N GLU A 38 2.69 -7.12 -4.33
CA GLU A 38 1.52 -7.60 -5.06
C GLU A 38 0.55 -6.44 -5.34
N CYS A 39 -0.09 -6.46 -6.51
CA CYS A 39 -1.19 -5.55 -6.79
C CYS A 39 -2.37 -5.81 -5.84
N LEU A 40 -2.98 -4.75 -5.33
CA LEU A 40 -4.19 -4.87 -4.54
C LEU A 40 -5.31 -5.58 -5.32
N LYS A 41 -6.22 -6.24 -4.62
CA LYS A 41 -7.37 -6.91 -5.25
C LYS A 41 -8.16 -5.91 -6.10
N GLY A 42 -8.36 -6.26 -7.38
CA GLY A 42 -9.01 -5.39 -8.39
C GLY A 42 -8.02 -4.64 -9.29
N PHE A 43 -6.71 -4.75 -9.03
CA PHE A 43 -5.66 -4.10 -9.78
C PHE A 43 -4.75 -5.13 -10.48
N GLU A 44 -4.12 -4.70 -11.57
CA GLU A 44 -3.13 -5.45 -12.35
C GLU A 44 -1.89 -4.60 -12.61
N PRO A 45 -0.72 -5.21 -12.87
CA PRO A 45 0.50 -4.45 -13.13
C PRO A 45 0.33 -3.49 -14.32
N THR A 46 0.74 -2.24 -14.15
CA THR A 46 0.69 -1.25 -15.23
C THR A 46 1.57 -1.69 -16.41
N LEU A 47 2.79 -2.16 -16.11
CA LEU A 47 3.73 -2.74 -17.07
C LEU A 47 4.08 -4.19 -16.68
N PRO A 48 3.35 -5.19 -17.19
CA PRO A 48 3.54 -6.59 -16.78
C PRO A 48 4.95 -7.16 -17.02
N ASN A 49 5.67 -6.65 -18.03
CA ASN A 49 7.02 -7.10 -18.32
C ASN A 49 8.05 -6.60 -17.30
N GLN A 50 7.91 -5.36 -16.82
CA GLN A 50 8.72 -4.81 -15.72
C GLN A 50 8.41 -5.52 -14.41
N TRP A 51 7.12 -5.72 -14.13
CA TRP A 51 6.67 -6.41 -12.92
C TRP A 51 7.27 -7.82 -12.78
N LYS A 52 7.38 -8.57 -13.89
CA LYS A 52 7.98 -9.91 -13.92
C LYS A 52 9.47 -9.93 -13.60
N VAL A 53 10.18 -8.82 -13.82
CA VAL A 53 11.60 -8.66 -13.51
C VAL A 53 11.83 -7.87 -12.23
N VAL A 54 10.81 -7.80 -11.34
CA VAL A 54 10.90 -7.18 -10.01
C VAL A 54 11.12 -5.65 -10.11
N ASP A 55 10.65 -5.05 -11.20
CA ASP A 55 10.55 -3.59 -11.37
C ASP A 55 9.09 -3.19 -11.16
N TRP A 56 8.82 -2.63 -9.97
CA TRP A 56 7.48 -2.29 -9.48
C TRP A 56 7.18 -0.79 -9.55
N ASP A 57 8.09 0.03 -10.09
CA ASP A 57 8.00 1.51 -10.03
C ASP A 57 6.70 2.05 -10.64
N GLN A 58 6.20 1.40 -11.69
CA GLN A 58 4.96 1.80 -12.36
C GLN A 58 3.68 1.33 -11.63
N GLY A 59 3.84 0.56 -10.55
CA GLY A 59 2.75 0.04 -9.74
C GLY A 59 1.71 -0.74 -10.54
N CYS A 60 0.47 -0.58 -10.11
CA CYS A 60 -0.69 -1.25 -10.66
C CYS A 60 -1.75 -0.25 -11.14
N ARG A 61 -2.67 -0.73 -11.97
CA ARG A 61 -3.83 0.00 -12.47
C ARG A 61 -5.10 -0.82 -12.24
N HIS A 62 -6.26 -0.17 -12.27
CA HIS A 62 -7.53 -0.88 -12.22
C HIS A 62 -7.64 -1.90 -13.36
N ARG A 63 -8.03 -3.14 -13.04
CA ARG A 63 -8.33 -4.18 -14.04
C ARG A 63 -9.51 -3.81 -14.92
N THR A 64 -10.52 -3.20 -14.30
CA THR A 64 -11.73 -2.74 -14.95
C THR A 64 -11.84 -1.24 -14.77
N PRO A 65 -12.03 -0.45 -15.84
CA PRO A 65 -12.28 0.97 -15.73
C PRO A 65 -13.46 1.27 -14.81
N LEU A 66 -13.33 2.32 -14.01
CA LEU A 66 -14.41 2.84 -13.17
C LEU A 66 -15.34 3.72 -14.01
N ASP A 67 -16.64 3.61 -13.78
CA ASP A 67 -17.71 4.38 -14.41
C ASP A 67 -18.55 5.20 -13.41
N CYS A 68 -18.22 5.14 -12.11
CA CYS A 68 -19.00 5.75 -11.04
C CYS A 68 -20.46 5.28 -10.99
N GLY A 69 -20.73 4.07 -11.51
CA GLY A 69 -22.04 3.44 -11.54
C GLY A 69 -22.41 2.76 -10.23
N THR A 70 -23.65 2.28 -10.16
CA THR A 70 -24.22 1.61 -8.97
C THR A 70 -23.60 0.25 -8.64
N GLY A 71 -22.76 -0.31 -9.52
CA GLY A 71 -22.06 -1.57 -9.31
C GLY A 71 -20.68 -1.43 -8.65
N GLU A 72 -20.20 -0.19 -8.46
CA GLU A 72 -18.92 0.07 -7.81
C GLU A 72 -19.01 -0.07 -6.29
N GLY A 73 -17.88 -0.41 -5.68
CA GLY A 73 -17.77 -0.57 -4.24
C GLY A 73 -16.32 -0.72 -3.80
N PHE A 74 -16.12 -0.97 -2.51
CA PHE A 74 -14.81 -0.98 -1.90
C PHE A 74 -14.35 -2.39 -1.52
N ASN A 75 -13.08 -2.69 -1.79
CA ASN A 75 -12.42 -3.83 -1.16
C ASN A 75 -11.89 -3.41 0.20
N LYS A 76 -12.26 -4.15 1.25
CA LYS A 76 -11.71 -3.95 2.59
C LYS A 76 -10.35 -4.64 2.71
N PHE A 77 -9.31 -3.88 2.98
CA PHE A 77 -7.98 -4.39 3.32
C PHE A 77 -7.78 -4.36 4.85
N SER A 78 -6.98 -5.28 5.39
CA SER A 78 -6.70 -5.38 6.83
C SER A 78 -5.22 -5.61 7.05
N ASN A 79 -4.70 -5.24 8.23
CA ASN A 79 -3.27 -5.34 8.56
C ASN A 79 -2.36 -4.57 7.59
N VAL A 80 -2.82 -3.40 7.13
CA VAL A 80 -2.08 -2.52 6.23
C VAL A 80 -1.63 -1.26 6.94
N LYS A 81 -0.44 -0.78 6.59
CA LYS A 81 -0.04 0.62 6.82
C LYS A 81 -0.86 1.49 5.87
N LEU A 82 -1.44 2.58 6.37
CA LEU A 82 -2.18 3.51 5.53
C LEU A 82 -1.24 4.13 4.47
N PRO A 83 -1.73 4.38 3.25
CA PRO A 83 -0.93 5.01 2.20
C PRO A 83 -0.57 6.45 2.58
N ASP A 84 0.31 7.04 1.78
CA ASP A 84 0.64 8.46 1.91
C ASP A 84 -0.63 9.33 1.92
N THR A 85 -0.66 10.29 2.85
CA THR A 85 -1.87 11.08 3.13
C THR A 85 -1.84 12.47 2.49
N GLN A 86 -0.84 12.79 1.66
CA GLN A 86 -0.70 14.12 1.03
C GLN A 86 -1.94 14.50 0.21
N GLY A 87 -2.57 13.52 -0.47
CA GLY A 87 -3.80 13.72 -1.25
C GLY A 87 -5.11 13.48 -0.50
N SER A 88 -5.05 13.11 0.79
CA SER A 88 -6.21 12.67 1.56
C SER A 88 -6.97 13.82 2.22
N ARG A 89 -8.28 13.62 2.45
CA ARG A 89 -9.14 14.52 3.24
C ARG A 89 -9.64 13.79 4.46
N PHE A 90 -9.67 14.47 5.60
CA PHE A 90 -10.10 13.88 6.86
C PHE A 90 -11.19 14.71 7.53
N LYS A 91 -12.24 14.05 8.02
CA LYS A 91 -13.30 14.65 8.83
C LYS A 91 -13.62 13.78 10.05
N GLN A 92 -13.23 14.26 11.23
CA GLN A 92 -13.41 13.55 12.50
C GLN A 92 -14.88 13.24 12.84
N THR A 93 -15.82 14.04 12.35
CA THR A 93 -17.24 13.89 12.65
C THR A 93 -17.96 12.88 11.77
N TRP A 94 -17.27 12.26 10.81
CA TRP A 94 -17.88 11.32 9.87
C TRP A 94 -17.77 9.88 10.37
N THR A 95 -18.84 9.11 10.20
CA THR A 95 -18.83 7.65 10.35
C THR A 95 -18.28 7.01 9.08
N LEU A 96 -17.88 5.73 9.17
CA LEU A 96 -17.43 4.97 7.99
C LEU A 96 -18.51 4.90 6.90
N GLU A 97 -19.76 4.64 7.29
CA GLU A 97 -20.91 4.60 6.36
C GLU A 97 -21.11 5.94 5.63
N LYS A 98 -20.84 7.07 6.31
CA LYS A 98 -20.92 8.39 5.70
C LYS A 98 -19.75 8.63 4.75
N CYS A 99 -18.55 8.21 5.14
CA CYS A 99 -17.34 8.32 4.33
C CYS A 99 -17.45 7.52 3.02
N GLU A 100 -18.01 6.31 3.08
CA GLU A 100 -18.20 5.42 1.94
C GLU A 100 -19.13 5.99 0.85
N ARG A 101 -20.11 6.81 1.25
CA ARG A 101 -21.13 7.36 0.35
C ARG A 101 -20.79 8.72 -0.24
N THR A 102 -19.66 9.33 0.16
CA THR A 102 -19.28 10.70 -0.25
C THR A 102 -18.19 10.67 -1.30
#